data_AF-A0A7W6H5C1-F1
#
_entry.id   AF-A0A7W6H5C1-F1
#
_cell.length_a   1.000
_cell.length_b   1.000
_cell.length_c   1.000
_cell.angle_alpha   90.00
_cell.angle_beta   90.00
_cell.angle_gamma   90.00
#
_symmetry.space_group_name_H-M   'P 1'
#
loop_
_entity.id
_entity.type
_entity.pdbx_description
1 polymer ?
#
loop_
_entity_poly.entity_id
_entity_poly.type
_entity_poly.pdbx_seq_one_letter_code
_entity_poly.pdbx_strand_id
1 'polypeptide(L)' 'MMDGEEVYRTRLADALAAAERETLVHARQRHLTAAAAWQVLLDLEIERKDENMRSDKPPTKA' A
#
# COMPACT_ATOMS: atom_id res chain seq x y z
N MET A 1 17.53 4.24 -1.40
CA MET A 1 16.34 4.08 -2.26
C MET A 1 15.16 3.85 -1.34
N MET A 2 14.00 4.47 -1.60
CA MET A 2 12.79 4.18 -0.82
C MET A 2 12.36 2.73 -1.04
N ASP A 3 11.89 2.10 0.03
CA ASP A 3 11.29 0.76 0.01
C ASP A 3 9.96 0.78 -0.76
N GLY A 4 9.60 -0.33 -1.41
CA GLY A 4 8.32 -0.46 -2.13
C GLY A 4 7.11 -0.16 -1.23
N GLU A 5 7.18 -0.57 0.04
CA GLU A 5 6.16 -0.28 1.06
C GLU A 5 6.03 1.23 1.34
N GLU A 6 7.15 1.94 1.45
CA GLU A 6 7.17 3.38 1.67
C GLU A 6 6.57 4.12 0.47
N VAL A 7 6.91 3.69 -0.75
CA VAL A 7 6.33 4.22 -1.99
C VAL A 7 4.81 4.05 -2.02
N TYR A 8 4.30 2.85 -1.71
CA TYR A 8 2.86 2.61 -1.72
C TYR A 8 2.13 3.41 -0.63
N ARG A 9 2.71 3.56 0.56
CA ARG A 9 2.15 4.42 1.62
C ARG A 9 2.08 5.88 1.21
N THR A 10 3.14 6.44 0.63
CA THR A 10 3.14 7.82 0.15
C THR A 10 2.08 8.02 -0.92
N ARG A 11 1.99 7.12 -1.91
CA ARG A 11 0.99 7.21 -2.99
C ARG A 11 -0.45 7.07 -2.49
N LEU A 12 -0.69 6.21 -1.51
CA LEU A 12 -1.98 6.07 -0.84
C LEU A 12 -2.38 7.37 -0.15
N ALA A 13 -1.47 7.94 0.65
CA ALA A 13 -1.70 9.19 1.37
C ALA A 13 -1.98 10.37 0.40
N ASP A 14 -1.21 10.48 -0.68
CA ASP A 14 -1.41 11.50 -1.72
C ASP A 14 -2.78 11.37 -2.39
N ALA A 15 -3.20 10.14 -2.72
CA ALA A 15 -4.49 9.89 -3.36
C ALA A 15 -5.66 10.23 -2.43
N LEU A 16 -5.56 9.90 -1.14
CA LEU A 16 -6.58 10.27 -0.14
C LEU A 16 -6.63 11.79 0.07
N ALA A 17 -5.48 12.44 0.22
CA ALA A 17 -5.39 13.90 0.36
C ALA A 17 -5.96 14.63 -0.88
N ALA A 18 -5.76 14.09 -2.08
CA ALA A 18 -6.36 14.63 -3.30
C ALA A 18 -7.89 14.44 -3.29
N ALA A 19 -8.39 13.27 -2.87
CA ALA A 19 -9.83 13.01 -2.76
C ALA A 19 -10.54 13.93 -1.75
N GLU A 20 -9.86 14.29 -0.66
CA GLU A 20 -10.40 15.21 0.37
C GLU A 20 -10.52 16.65 -0.13
N ARG A 21 -9.58 17.10 -0.97
CA ARG A 21 -9.57 18.46 -1.53
C ARG A 21 -10.44 18.63 -2.77
N GLU A 22 -10.82 17.52 -3.41
CA GLU A 22 -11.57 17.52 -4.65
C GLU A 22 -13.06 17.77 -4.42
N THR A 23 -13.61 18.74 -5.16
CA THR A 23 -15.00 19.17 -5.05
C THR A 23 -15.89 18.52 -6.12
N LEU A 24 -15.30 18.09 -7.23
CA LEU A 24 -15.99 17.36 -8.28
C LEU A 24 -16.12 15.89 -7.91
N VAL A 25 -17.37 15.42 -7.74
CA VAL A 25 -17.68 14.04 -7.33
C VAL A 25 -16.96 13.00 -8.18
N HIS A 26 -16.89 13.20 -9.50
CA HIS A 26 -16.24 12.24 -10.41
C HIS A 26 -14.72 12.20 -10.23
N ALA A 27 -14.07 13.36 -10.06
CA ALA A 27 -12.63 13.40 -9.82
C ALA A 27 -12.29 12.83 -8.44
N ARG A 28 -13.09 13.14 -7.41
CA ARG A 28 -12.98 12.54 -6.08
C ARG A 28 -13.06 11.02 -6.15
N GLN A 29 -14.03 10.49 -6.89
CA GLN A 29 -14.17 9.04 -7.07
C GLN A 29 -12.93 8.42 -7.73
N ARG A 30 -12.32 9.09 -8.71
CA ARG A 30 -11.08 8.61 -9.34
C ARG A 30 -9.92 8.56 -8.34
N HIS A 31 -9.80 9.57 -7.48
CA HIS A 31 -8.78 9.57 -6.42
C HIS A 31 -9.02 8.45 -5.40
N LEU A 32 -10.26 8.19 -5.01
CA LEU A 32 -10.62 7.07 -4.13
C LEU A 32 -10.34 5.71 -4.79
N THR A 33 -10.63 5.54 -6.07
CA THR A 33 -10.28 4.33 -6.82
C THR A 33 -8.76 4.13 -6.89
N ALA A 34 -8.00 5.20 -7.09
CA ALA A 34 -6.54 5.14 -7.06
C ALA A 34 -6.03 4.76 -5.65
N ALA A 35 -6.59 5.35 -4.59
CA ALA A 35 -6.26 5.00 -3.21
C ALA A 35 -6.52 3.51 -2.92
N ALA A 36 -7.67 2.97 -3.35
CA ALA A 36 -7.96 1.55 -3.22
C ALA A 36 -6.94 0.65 -3.93
N ALA A 37 -6.50 1.03 -5.14
CA ALA A 37 -5.46 0.30 -5.86
C ALA A 37 -4.10 0.34 -5.12
N TRP A 38 -3.72 1.49 -4.55
CA TRP A 38 -2.50 1.61 -3.75
C TRP A 38 -2.57 0.82 -2.45
N GLN A 39 -3.74 0.75 -1.80
CA GLN A 39 -3.94 -0.08 -0.61
C GLN A 39 -3.71 -1.56 -0.93
N VAL A 40 -4.26 -2.08 -2.03
CA VAL A 40 -4.04 -3.48 -2.44
C VAL A 40 -2.56 -3.78 -2.68
N LEU A 41 -1.83 -2.88 -3.33
CA LEU A 41 -0.39 -3.04 -3.56
C LEU A 41 0.41 -2.99 -2.26
N LEU A 42 0.02 -2.14 -1.31
CA LEU A 42 0.62 -2.08 0.01
C LEU A 42 0.40 -3.38 0.78
N ASP A 43 -0.82 -3.91 0.77
CA ASP A 43 -1.17 -5.16 1.47
C ASP A 43 -0.35 -6.33 0.92
N LEU A 44 -0.24 -6.46 -0.41
CA LEU A 44 0.58 -7.47 -1.06
C LEU A 44 2.06 -7.36 -0.71
N GLU A 45 2.59 -6.15 -0.59
CA GLU A 45 3.99 -5.93 -0.23
C GLU A 45 4.27 -6.29 1.23
N ILE A 46 3.33 -5.99 2.13
CA ILE A 46 3.39 -6.41 3.53
C ILE A 46 3.35 -7.94 3.62
N GLU A 47 2.43 -8.59 2.92
CA GLU A 47 2.33 -10.06 2.88
C GLU A 47 3.63 -10.70 2.37
N ARG A 48 4.20 -10.17 1.28
CA ARG A 48 5.47 -10.64 0.71
C ARG A 48 6.62 -10.55 1.72
N LYS A 49 6.69 -9.45 2.49
CA LYS A 49 7.72 -9.27 3.52
C LYS A 49 7.53 -10.23 4.68
N ASP A 50 6.29 -10.44 5.11
CA ASP A 50 5.94 -11.40 6.15
C ASP A 50 6.32 -12.84 5.75
N GLU A 51 6.05 -13.23 4.50
CA GLU A 51 6.44 -14.52 3.94
C GLU A 51 7.96 -14.70 3.90
N ASN A 52 8.70 -13.67 3.49
CA ASN A 52 10.16 -13.68 3.52
C ASN A 52 10.70 -13.87 4.95
N MET A 53 10.15 -13.13 5.92
CA MET A 53 10.56 -13.26 7.33
C MET A 53 10.25 -14.64 7.92
N ARG A 54 9.15 -15.29 7.50
CA ARG A 54 8.82 -16.65 7.91
C ARG A 54 9.76 -17.68 7.27
N SER A 55 10.12 -17.49 6.01
CA SER A 55 11.02 -18.38 5.26
C SER A 55 12.45 -18.33 5.78
N ASP A 56 12.89 -17.18 6.31
CA ASP A 56 14.22 -16.99 6.87
C ASP A 56 14.38 -17.55 8.31
N LYS A 57 13.31 -18.06 8.92
CA LYS A 57 13.39 -18.70 10.25
C LYS A 57 13.90 -20.15 10.10
N PRO A 58 15.09 -20.51 10.63
CA PRO A 58 15.56 -21.89 10.56
C PRO A 58 14.60 -22.81 11.34
N PRO A 59 14.41 -24.07 10.91
CA PRO A 59 13.58 -25.00 11.64
C PRO A 59 14.18 -25.21 13.02
N THR A 60 13.44 -24.83 14.07
CA THR A 60 13.76 -25.18 15.45
C THR A 60 13.73 -26.70 15.53
N LYS A 61 14.90 -27.35 15.56
CA LYS A 61 15.00 -28.78 15.83
C LYS A 61 14.43 -29.04 17.24
N ALA A 62 13.36 -29.83 17.30
CA ALA A 62 12.90 -30.49 18.52
C ALA A 62 13.60 -31.85 18.67
#